data_AF-A0AAW1MDE6-F1
#
_entry.id   AF-A0AAW1MDE6-F1
#
_cell.length_a   1.000
_cell.length_b   1.000
_cell.length_c   1.000
_cell.angle_alpha   90.00
_cell.angle_beta   90.00
_cell.angle_gamma   90.00
#
_symmetry.space_group_name_H-M   'P 1'
#
loop_
_entity.id
_entity.type
_entity.pdbx_description
1 polymer ?
#
loop_
_entity_poly.entity_id
_entity_poly.type
_entity_poly.pdbx_seq_one_letter_code
_entity_poly.pdbx_strand_id
1 'polypeptide(L)'
;MYLFLLILKDESEECTGIGRYPIPNTNCSEYLLCTESKKELVGHKVVCPLNTYFNPRWRQCSSHYVCADYICQNFDVEEDVPYKDPNDKNDMTYIKCSFNEVYGVLSATYYSCPRGTKFRLENLSKFGKGH
;
A
#
# COMPACT_ATOMS: atom_id res chain seq x y z
N MET A 1 -37.13 16.84 18.45
CA MET A 1 -36.21 15.95 19.19
C MET A 1 -35.78 14.85 18.24
N TYR A 2 -34.86 15.18 17.31
CA TYR A 2 -34.30 14.22 16.38
C TYR A 2 -33.12 13.54 17.08
N LEU A 3 -33.36 12.29 17.44
CA LEU A 3 -32.45 11.45 18.19
C LEU A 3 -31.19 11.19 17.34
N PHE A 4 -30.07 11.64 17.88
CA PHE A 4 -28.71 11.26 17.51
C PHE A 4 -28.60 9.74 17.30
N LEU A 5 -28.71 9.30 16.04
CA LEU A 5 -28.25 8.00 15.56
C LEU A 5 -27.40 8.20 14.29
N LEU A 6 -26.55 9.23 14.31
CA LEU A 6 -25.28 9.15 13.59
C LEU A 6 -24.34 8.33 14.47
N ILE A 7 -24.60 7.02 14.52
CA ILE A 7 -23.55 6.06 14.82
C ILE A 7 -22.51 6.34 13.75
N LEU A 8 -21.35 6.79 14.21
CA LEU A 8 -20.12 6.94 13.47
C LEU A 8 -20.05 5.80 12.46
N LYS A 9 -20.33 6.09 11.19
CA LYS A 9 -19.81 5.29 10.10
C LYS A 9 -18.32 5.62 10.16
N ASP A 10 -17.63 4.96 11.09
CA ASP A 10 -16.17 4.89 11.12
C ASP A 10 -15.82 4.57 9.69
N GLU A 11 -15.07 5.49 9.10
CA GLU A 11 -14.74 5.58 7.70
C GLU A 11 -14.15 4.23 7.29
N SER A 12 -15.04 3.33 6.88
CA SER A 12 -14.70 1.94 6.69
C SER A 12 -13.79 1.98 5.49
N GLU A 13 -12.50 1.76 5.74
CA GLU A 13 -11.54 1.40 4.72
C GLU A 13 -12.27 0.49 3.72
N GLU A 14 -12.49 0.97 2.49
CA GLU A 14 -13.47 0.33 1.63
C GLU A 14 -12.97 -1.06 1.27
N CYS A 15 -13.51 -2.06 1.97
CA CYS A 15 -13.34 -3.45 1.62
C CYS A 15 -13.89 -3.63 0.21
N THR A 16 -12.99 -3.69 -0.76
CA THR A 16 -13.35 -3.96 -2.16
C THR A 16 -13.64 -5.45 -2.41
N GLY A 17 -13.33 -6.31 -1.43
CA GLY A 17 -13.60 -7.73 -1.45
C GLY A 17 -13.09 -8.42 -0.19
N ILE A 18 -13.35 -9.72 -0.07
CA ILE A 18 -12.77 -10.54 1.01
C ILE A 18 -11.26 -10.64 0.78
N GLY A 19 -10.48 -10.33 1.81
CA GLY A 19 -9.03 -10.37 1.68
C GLY A 19 -8.29 -9.57 2.75
N ARG A 20 -6.99 -9.39 2.51
CA ARG A 20 -6.13 -8.56 3.34
C ARG A 20 -5.55 -7.44 2.50
N TYR A 21 -5.59 -6.22 3.02
CA TYR A 21 -5.21 -5.00 2.31
C TYR A 21 -4.26 -4.16 3.16
N PRO A 22 -3.32 -3.42 2.54
CA PRO A 22 -2.41 -2.55 3.27
C PRO A 22 -3.17 -1.37 3.90
N ILE A 23 -2.73 -0.96 5.09
CA ILE A 23 -3.16 0.29 5.72
C ILE A 23 -1.98 1.27 5.67
N PRO A 24 -2.07 2.36 4.89
CA PRO A 24 -1.09 3.44 4.88
C PRO A 24 -0.87 4.05 6.27
N ASN A 25 0.27 4.72 6.47
CA ASN A 25 0.62 5.38 7.73
C ASN A 25 0.76 4.47 8.97
N THR A 26 0.80 3.14 8.78
CA THR A 26 1.04 2.17 9.89
C THR A 26 2.47 1.64 9.90
N ASN A 27 3.35 2.16 9.05
CA ASN A 27 4.67 1.56 8.76
C ASN A 27 4.55 0.07 8.38
N CYS A 28 3.46 -0.29 7.69
CA CYS A 28 3.09 -1.67 7.34
C CYS A 28 2.96 -2.61 8.55
N SER A 29 2.86 -2.09 9.78
CA SER A 29 2.72 -2.91 10.99
C SER A 29 1.28 -3.38 11.21
N GLU A 30 0.33 -2.83 10.48
CA GLU A 30 -1.07 -3.22 10.50
C GLU A 30 -1.58 -3.45 9.07
N TYR A 31 -2.65 -4.24 8.97
CA TYR A 31 -3.37 -4.47 7.71
C TYR A 31 -4.86 -4.58 7.97
N LEU A 32 -5.64 -4.34 6.92
CA LEU A 32 -7.09 -4.49 6.94
C LEU A 32 -7.46 -5.91 6.56
N LEU A 33 -8.15 -6.62 7.44
CA LEU A 33 -8.79 -7.89 7.16
C LEU A 33 -10.25 -7.66 6.80
N CYS A 34 -10.59 -7.83 5.53
CA CYS A 34 -11.96 -7.78 5.03
C CYS A 34 -12.58 -9.18 5.02
N THR A 35 -13.70 -9.33 5.71
CA THR A 35 -14.48 -10.57 5.75
C THR A 35 -15.93 -10.29 5.37
N GLU A 36 -16.65 -11.31 4.89
CA GLU A 36 -18.08 -11.19 4.64
C GLU A 36 -18.86 -11.66 5.87
N SER A 37 -19.77 -10.82 6.35
CA SER A 37 -20.71 -11.14 7.42
C SER A 37 -22.09 -10.68 7.00
N LYS A 38 -23.06 -11.62 6.96
CA LYS A 38 -24.46 -11.33 6.58
C LYS A 38 -24.62 -10.56 5.25
N LYS A 39 -23.80 -10.86 4.24
CA LYS A 39 -23.75 -10.19 2.92
C LYS A 39 -23.20 -8.76 2.92
N GLU A 40 -22.60 -8.33 4.03
CA GLU A 40 -21.85 -7.08 4.12
C GLU A 40 -20.36 -7.39 4.25
N LEU A 41 -19.52 -6.59 3.59
CA LEU A 41 -18.08 -6.63 3.79
C LEU A 41 -17.73 -5.82 5.04
N VAL A 42 -17.06 -6.46 5.99
CA VAL A 42 -16.62 -5.88 7.25
C VAL A 42 -15.10 -5.90 7.30
N GLY A 43 -14.51 -4.73 7.50
CA GLY A 43 -13.06 -4.53 7.67
C GLY A 43 -12.66 -4.52 9.14
N HIS A 44 -11.58 -5.23 9.47
CA HIS A 44 -10.96 -5.22 10.79
C HIS A 44 -9.47 -4.89 10.67
N LYS A 45 -9.00 -3.91 11.43
CA LYS A 45 -7.56 -3.66 11.56
C LYS A 45 -6.91 -4.79 12.34
N VAL A 46 -5.82 -5.32 11.81
CA VAL A 46 -5.06 -6.41 12.44
C VAL A 46 -3.59 -6.02 12.47
N VAL A 47 -2.99 -6.12 13.66
CA VAL A 47 -1.56 -5.89 13.88
C VAL A 47 -0.77 -7.11 13.43
N CYS A 48 0.30 -6.90 12.67
CA CYS A 48 1.26 -7.94 12.35
C CYS A 48 2.01 -8.44 13.60
N PRO A 49 2.44 -9.71 13.63
CA PRO A 49 3.34 -10.19 14.69
C PRO A 49 4.58 -9.31 14.84
N LEU A 50 5.18 -9.31 16.04
CA LEU A 50 6.35 -8.50 16.35
C LEU A 50 7.48 -8.71 15.32
N ASN A 51 8.09 -7.62 14.87
CA ASN A 51 9.16 -7.59 13.86
C ASN A 51 8.76 -8.19 12.49
N THR A 52 7.47 -8.15 12.16
CA THR A 52 6.97 -8.50 10.82
C THR A 52 6.13 -7.37 10.26
N TYR A 53 6.10 -7.27 8.94
CA TYR A 53 5.44 -6.20 8.22
C TYR A 53 4.55 -6.77 7.13
N PHE A 54 3.37 -6.18 6.93
CA PHE A 54 2.41 -6.62 5.94
C PHE A 54 2.96 -6.41 4.53
N ASN A 55 3.18 -7.50 3.81
CA ASN A 55 3.55 -7.50 2.40
C ASN A 55 2.28 -7.49 1.54
N PRO A 56 1.95 -6.39 0.84
CA PRO A 56 0.73 -6.30 0.03
C PRO A 56 0.75 -7.20 -1.21
N ARG A 57 1.93 -7.61 -1.70
CA ARG A 57 2.07 -8.53 -2.85
C ARG A 57 1.63 -9.95 -2.49
N TRP A 58 1.94 -10.38 -1.27
CA TRP A 58 1.62 -11.72 -0.77
C TRP A 58 0.45 -11.74 0.21
N ARG A 59 -0.09 -10.56 0.55
CA ARG A 59 -1.20 -10.37 1.48
C ARG A 59 -0.96 -11.03 2.84
N GLN A 60 0.27 -10.95 3.35
CA GLN A 60 0.67 -11.56 4.63
C GLN A 60 1.78 -10.78 5.32
N CYS A 61 1.87 -10.89 6.64
CA CYS A 61 3.00 -10.36 7.40
C CYS A 61 4.26 -11.21 7.14
N SER A 62 5.41 -10.55 7.00
CA SER A 62 6.70 -11.20 6.79
C SER A 62 7.80 -10.45 7.52
N SER A 63 8.74 -11.17 8.13
CA SER A 63 9.97 -10.62 8.69
C SER A 63 11.00 -10.23 7.62
N HIS A 64 10.82 -10.69 6.39
CA HIS A 64 11.71 -10.40 5.26
C HIS A 64 11.20 -9.25 4.38
N TYR A 65 10.01 -8.74 4.65
CA TYR A 65 9.45 -7.62 3.90
C TYR A 65 9.92 -6.29 4.49
N VAL A 66 10.38 -5.41 3.62
CA VAL A 66 10.72 -4.02 3.93
C VAL A 66 9.56 -3.13 3.48
N CYS A 67 8.97 -2.36 4.40
CA CYS A 67 7.79 -1.55 4.12
C CYS A 67 8.07 -0.42 3.11
N ALA A 68 7.65 -0.55 1.85
CA ALA A 68 7.96 0.47 0.83
C ALA A 68 7.43 1.89 1.14
N ASP A 69 6.41 2.03 2.00
CA ASP A 69 5.87 3.33 2.39
C ASP A 69 6.90 4.25 3.08
N TYR A 70 7.95 3.71 3.72
CA TYR A 70 9.02 4.55 4.28
C TYR A 70 9.71 5.38 3.19
N ILE A 71 9.74 4.89 1.94
CA ILE A 71 10.30 5.62 0.81
C ILE A 71 9.40 6.82 0.52
N CYS A 72 8.09 6.59 0.38
CA CYS A 72 7.10 7.60 0.03
C CYS A 72 6.85 8.66 1.11
N GLN A 73 7.21 8.38 2.37
CA GLN A 73 7.07 9.31 3.48
C GLN A 73 8.30 10.24 3.64
N ASN A 74 9.32 10.15 2.79
CA ASN A 74 10.45 11.10 2.82
C ASN A 74 10.06 12.44 2.17
N PHE A 75 10.64 13.53 2.68
CA PHE A 75 10.33 14.90 2.24
C PHE A 75 10.73 15.21 0.78
N ASP A 76 11.66 14.45 0.19
CA ASP A 76 12.17 14.68 -1.18
C ASP A 76 11.52 13.75 -2.23
N VAL A 77 10.33 13.23 -1.95
CA VAL A 77 9.59 12.35 -2.86
C VAL A 77 8.67 13.16 -3.77
N GLU A 78 8.70 12.83 -5.05
CA GLU A 78 7.77 13.33 -6.07
C GLU A 78 6.75 12.23 -6.40
N GLU A 79 5.49 12.62 -6.57
CA GLU A 79 4.42 11.70 -7.00
C GLU A 79 4.68 11.16 -8.41
N ASP A 80 4.20 9.95 -8.68
CA ASP A 80 4.31 9.26 -9.99
C ASP A 80 5.73 9.01 -10.53
N VAL A 81 6.76 9.43 -9.81
CA VAL A 81 8.16 9.10 -10.09
C VAL A 81 8.45 7.66 -9.65
N PRO A 82 9.12 6.85 -10.49
CA PRO A 82 9.43 5.47 -10.14
C PRO A 82 10.68 5.39 -9.24
N TYR A 83 10.53 4.73 -8.10
CA TYR A 83 11.59 4.47 -7.12
C TYR A 83 11.93 2.98 -7.06
N LYS A 84 13.14 2.67 -6.58
CA LYS A 84 13.61 1.29 -6.45
C LYS A 84 12.69 0.52 -5.49
N ASP A 85 12.25 -0.67 -5.91
CA ASP A 85 11.55 -1.59 -5.02
C ASP A 85 12.56 -2.20 -4.01
N PRO A 86 12.42 -1.94 -2.69
CA PRO A 86 13.35 -2.47 -1.69
C PRO A 86 13.22 -3.99 -1.49
N ASN A 87 12.13 -4.59 -1.97
CA ASN A 87 11.84 -6.01 -1.83
C ASN A 87 12.18 -6.83 -3.08
N ASP A 88 12.69 -6.21 -4.14
CA ASP A 88 13.09 -6.91 -5.36
C ASP A 88 14.60 -6.86 -5.59
N LYS A 89 15.24 -8.01 -5.39
CA LYS A 89 16.68 -8.19 -5.58
C LYS A 89 17.09 -8.23 -7.06
N ASN A 90 16.14 -8.44 -7.97
CA ASN A 90 16.41 -8.56 -9.40
C ASN A 90 16.19 -7.24 -10.16
N ASP A 91 15.73 -6.20 -9.46
CA ASP A 91 15.38 -4.90 -10.01
C ASP A 91 14.35 -5.01 -11.17
N MET A 92 13.45 -5.99 -11.14
CA MET A 92 12.37 -6.19 -12.12
C MET A 92 11.06 -5.49 -11.75
N THR A 93 10.94 -5.01 -10.51
CA THR A 93 9.83 -4.19 -10.05
C THR A 93 10.30 -2.84 -9.52
N TYR A 94 9.39 -1.88 -9.51
CA TYR A 94 9.60 -0.55 -8.96
C TYR A 94 8.33 -0.11 -8.23
N ILE A 95 8.43 0.93 -7.42
CA ILE A 95 7.28 1.55 -6.77
C ILE A 95 7.04 2.95 -7.32
N LYS A 96 5.80 3.43 -7.24
CA LYS A 96 5.48 4.85 -7.34
C LYS A 96 4.72 5.29 -6.11
N CYS A 97 4.92 6.54 -5.73
CA CYS A 97 4.21 7.15 -4.62
C CYS A 97 3.00 7.92 -5.16
N SER A 98 1.87 7.74 -4.50
CA SER A 98 0.62 8.44 -4.81
C SER A 98 -0.06 8.87 -3.51
N PHE A 99 -0.64 10.07 -3.49
CA PHE A 99 -1.37 10.55 -2.32
C PHE A 99 -2.63 9.73 -2.06
N ASN A 100 -2.77 9.24 -0.84
CA ASN A 100 -3.99 8.60 -0.37
C ASN A 100 -4.82 9.64 0.39
N GLU A 101 -5.93 10.08 -0.22
CA GLU A 101 -6.80 11.12 0.34
C GLU A 101 -7.45 10.71 1.67
N VAL A 102 -7.70 9.42 1.89
CA VAL A 102 -8.32 8.89 3.12
C VAL A 102 -7.36 9.00 4.30
N TYR A 103 -6.09 8.65 4.10
CA TYR A 103 -5.10 8.66 5.16
C TYR A 103 -4.27 9.94 5.21
N GLY A 104 -4.39 10.82 4.22
CA GLY A 104 -3.62 12.05 4.11
C GLY A 104 -2.11 11.83 3.96
N VAL A 105 -1.69 10.70 3.39
CA VAL A 105 -0.27 10.33 3.23
C VAL A 105 0.05 9.77 1.84
N LEU A 106 1.30 9.90 1.41
CA LEU A 106 1.81 9.18 0.24
C LEU A 106 2.00 7.70 0.59
N SER A 107 1.55 6.81 -0.30
CA SER A 107 1.72 5.36 -0.18
C SER A 107 2.30 4.76 -1.46
N ALA A 108 3.03 3.64 -1.30
CA ALA A 108 3.71 2.97 -2.38
C ALA A 108 2.79 2.00 -3.14
N THR A 109 2.72 2.18 -4.46
CA THR A 109 2.11 1.21 -5.38
C THR A 109 3.20 0.49 -6.18
N TYR A 110 3.08 -0.83 -6.32
CA TYR A 110 4.06 -1.68 -7.01
C TYR A 110 3.76 -1.85 -8.49
N TYR A 111 4.80 -1.80 -9.31
CA TYR A 111 4.73 -1.99 -10.76
C TYR A 111 5.83 -2.94 -11.24
N SER A 112 5.58 -3.59 -12.37
CA SER A 112 6.59 -4.39 -13.07
C SER A 112 7.31 -3.54 -14.10
N CYS A 113 8.63 -3.67 -14.19
CA CYS A 113 9.40 -3.11 -15.28
C CYS A 113 8.94 -3.73 -16.62
N PRO A 114 9.07 -2.99 -17.74
CA PRO A 114 8.88 -3.57 -19.07
C PRO A 114 9.71 -4.85 -19.26
N ARG A 115 9.18 -5.81 -20.03
CA ARG A 115 9.85 -7.10 -20.26
C ARG A 115 11.29 -6.91 -20.71
N GLY A 116 12.21 -7.63 -20.07
CA GLY A 116 13.64 -7.63 -20.39
C GLY A 116 14.41 -6.42 -19.84
N THR A 117 13.76 -5.51 -19.11
CA THR A 117 14.39 -4.34 -18.50
C THR A 117 14.52 -4.50 -16.98
N LYS A 118 15.44 -3.71 -16.40
CA LYS A 118 15.63 -3.59 -14.96
C LYS A 118 15.50 -2.13 -14.53
N PHE A 119 15.05 -1.89 -13.31
CA PHE A 119 15.02 -0.59 -12.67
C PHE A 119 16.43 0.00 -12.62
N ARG A 120 16.59 1.21 -13.16
CA ARG A 120 17.78 2.04 -13.01
C ARG A 120 17.36 3.50 -12.92
N LEU A 121 17.92 4.22 -11.94
CA LEU A 121 17.67 5.67 -11.73
C LEU A 121 18.07 6.53 -12.95
N GLU A 122 18.98 6.04 -13.77
CA GLU A 122 19.44 6.69 -15.01
C GLU A 122 18.49 6.49 -16.21
N ASN A 123 17.43 5.68 -16.06
CA ASN A 123 16.42 5.41 -17.11
C ASN A 123 15.02 5.99 -16.80
N LEU A 124 14.90 6.95 -15.86
CA LEU A 124 13.61 7.57 -15.49
C LEU A 124 12.82 8.10 -16.70
N SER A 125 13.52 8.59 -17.73
CA SER A 125 12.94 9.05 -19.00
C SER A 125 12.27 7.96 -19.86
N LYS A 126 12.54 6.67 -19.60
CA LYS A 126 11.90 5.52 -20.26
C LYS A 126 10.67 5.00 -19.51
N PHE A 127 10.52 5.37 -18.24
CA PHE A 127 9.38 4.96 -17.41
C PHE A 127 8.23 5.98 -17.45
N GLY A 128 8.46 7.17 -18.01
CA GLY A 128 7.46 8.19 -18.32
C GLY A 128 7.26 8.34 -19.82
N LYS A 129 6.35 7.53 -20.40
CA LYS A 129 5.50 7.78 -21.60
C LYS A 129 4.97 6.45 -22.11
N GLY A 130 3.92 5.96 -21.47
CA GLY A 130 2.99 5.01 -22.08
C GLY A 130 1.68 5.76 -22.29
N HIS A 131 1.37 6.06 -23.56
CA HIS A 131 0.04 6.48 -24.01
C HIS A 131 -1.00 5.40 -23.77
#